data_AF-A0A1H5ZFZ2-F1
#
_entry.id   AF-A0A1H5ZFZ2-F1
#
_cell.length_a   1.000
_cell.length_b   1.000
_cell.length_c   1.000
_cell.angle_alpha   90.00
_cell.angle_beta   90.00
_cell.angle_gamma   90.00
#
_symmetry.space_group_name_H-M   'P 1'
#
loop_
_entity.id
_entity.type
_entity.pdbx_description
1 polymer ?
#
loop_
_entity_poly.entity_id
_entity_poly.type
_entity_poly.pdbx_seq_one_letter_code
_entity_poly.pdbx_strand_id
1 'polypeptide(L)'
;MSRTTDILLTALAPAVWGSTYLVTTEALPAGYPVTLAALRALPAGLLLLAVTRCLPPRAWLGRIFLLGGFNFALFWVLLFVAAYRLPGGVAATLGSLQAMMVIVMARGWLGTPVRAGALAAAATGVLGVALLLIGPEAARDPIGVAAGLGGAASMAAGTVLSRKWQPPVSPLSFTAWQLTAGGLI
;
A
#
# COMPACT_ATOMS: atom_id res chain seq x y z
N MET A 1 -5.56 28.01 -6.47
CA MET A 1 -4.53 27.27 -7.23
C MET A 1 -5.07 27.06 -8.64
N SER A 2 -4.22 27.02 -9.68
CA SER A 2 -4.69 26.79 -11.05
C SER A 2 -4.98 25.31 -11.28
N ARG A 3 -5.97 24.96 -12.12
CA ARG A 3 -6.31 23.57 -12.46
C ARG A 3 -5.10 22.77 -12.93
N THR A 4 -4.17 23.41 -13.63
CA THR A 4 -2.91 22.81 -14.09
C THR A 4 -1.96 22.53 -12.93
N THR A 5 -1.85 23.44 -11.97
CA THR A 5 -1.05 23.23 -10.75
C THR A 5 -1.55 22.03 -9.97
N ASP A 6 -2.86 21.88 -9.81
CA ASP A 6 -3.45 20.76 -9.09
C ASP A 6 -3.22 19.43 -9.81
N ILE A 7 -3.32 19.40 -11.15
CA ILE A 7 -2.99 18.22 -11.97
C ILE A 7 -1.53 17.83 -11.80
N LEU A 8 -0.60 18.78 -11.93
CA LEU A 8 0.83 18.51 -11.82
C LEU A 8 1.20 18.02 -10.41
N LEU A 9 0.70 18.66 -9.36
CA LEU A 9 0.94 18.22 -7.98
C LEU A 9 0.35 16.84 -7.70
N THR A 10 -0.86 16.56 -8.22
CA THR A 10 -1.50 15.25 -8.03
C THR A 10 -0.78 14.16 -8.81
N ALA A 11 -0.20 14.47 -9.98
CA ALA A 11 0.57 13.53 -10.79
C ALA A 11 1.90 13.11 -10.15
N LEU A 12 2.47 13.93 -9.24
CA LEU A 12 3.70 13.58 -8.54
C LEU A 12 3.53 12.32 -7.66
N ALA A 13 2.38 12.16 -7.00
CA ALA A 13 2.14 11.01 -6.13
C ALA A 13 2.24 9.66 -6.86
N PRO A 14 1.51 9.40 -7.97
CA PRO A 14 1.64 8.16 -8.72
C PRO A 14 3.00 8.05 -9.44
N ALA A 15 3.62 9.15 -9.88
CA ALA A 15 4.94 9.12 -10.51
C ALA A 15 6.04 8.65 -9.53
N VAL A 16 6.06 9.22 -8.32
CA VAL A 16 6.98 8.83 -7.23
C VAL A 16 6.66 7.42 -6.74
N TRP A 17 5.40 7.02 -6.69
CA TRP A 17 5.04 5.66 -6.32
C TRP A 17 5.48 4.64 -7.37
N GLY A 18 5.20 4.91 -8.65
CA GLY A 18 5.53 4.02 -9.77
C GLY A 18 7.03 3.80 -9.97
N SER A 19 7.86 4.81 -9.69
CA SER A 19 9.32 4.67 -9.74
C SER A 19 9.87 3.61 -8.77
N THR A 20 9.07 3.20 -7.76
CA THR A 20 9.40 2.10 -6.85
C THR A 20 9.73 0.82 -7.61
N TYR A 21 8.97 0.46 -8.65
CA TYR A 21 9.22 -0.76 -9.41
C TYR A 21 10.58 -0.69 -10.11
N LEU A 22 10.85 0.40 -10.82
CA LEU A 22 12.12 0.62 -11.52
C LEU A 22 13.32 0.60 -10.55
N VAL A 23 13.23 1.31 -9.43
CA VAL A 23 14.31 1.33 -8.43
C VAL A 23 14.51 -0.05 -7.80
N THR A 24 13.42 -0.77 -7.53
CA THR A 24 13.50 -2.11 -6.91
C THR A 24 14.08 -3.14 -7.86
N THR A 25 13.75 -3.10 -9.14
CA THR A 25 14.21 -4.09 -10.13
C THR A 25 15.59 -3.76 -10.69
N GLU A 26 15.88 -2.49 -10.98
CA GLU A 26 17.08 -2.09 -11.71
C GLU A 26 18.21 -1.57 -10.82
N ALA A 27 17.89 -0.97 -9.67
CA ALA A 27 18.88 -0.22 -8.87
C ALA A 27 19.21 -0.86 -7.51
N LEU A 28 18.41 -1.84 -7.06
CA LEU A 28 18.57 -2.45 -5.75
C LEU A 28 18.95 -3.94 -5.84
N PRO A 29 19.84 -4.43 -4.96
CA PRO A 29 20.21 -5.84 -4.95
C PRO A 29 19.02 -6.71 -4.57
N ALA A 30 18.82 -7.79 -5.32
CA ALA A 30 17.77 -8.76 -5.05
C ALA A 30 18.02 -9.51 -3.73
N GLY A 31 16.95 -10.01 -3.11
CA GLY A 31 17.03 -10.90 -1.94
C GLY A 31 16.90 -10.23 -0.57
N TYR A 32 16.74 -8.91 -0.50
CA TYR A 32 16.63 -8.16 0.75
C TYR A 32 15.29 -7.40 0.94
N PRO A 33 14.12 -8.03 0.70
CA PRO A 33 12.83 -7.32 0.73
C PRO A 33 12.50 -6.72 2.10
N VAL A 34 12.87 -7.39 3.19
CA VAL A 34 12.64 -6.89 4.56
C VAL A 34 13.52 -5.67 4.86
N THR A 35 14.81 -5.75 4.53
CA THR A 35 15.75 -4.64 4.73
C THR A 35 15.32 -3.41 3.93
N LEU A 36 14.89 -3.58 2.69
CA LEU A 36 14.39 -2.48 1.87
C LEU A 36 13.10 -1.88 2.42
N ALA A 37 12.18 -2.70 2.91
CA ALA A 37 10.97 -2.22 3.58
C ALA A 37 11.32 -1.38 4.83
N ALA A 38 12.23 -1.87 5.67
CA ALA A 38 12.67 -1.16 6.87
C ALA A 38 13.39 0.16 6.54
N LEU A 39 14.32 0.16 5.59
CA LEU A 39 15.05 1.36 5.15
C LEU A 39 14.14 2.38 4.45
N ARG A 40 13.04 1.95 3.85
CA ARG A 40 12.03 2.84 3.28
C ARG A 40 11.09 3.41 4.34
N ALA A 41 10.76 2.62 5.36
CA ALA A 41 9.83 2.98 6.43
C ALA A 41 10.46 3.89 7.48
N LEU A 42 11.51 3.40 8.12
CA LEU A 42 11.99 3.88 9.40
C LEU A 42 12.63 5.28 9.29
N PRO A 43 13.53 5.56 8.33
CA PRO A 43 14.12 6.89 8.19
C PRO A 43 13.07 7.97 7.91
N ALA A 44 12.12 7.67 7.00
CA ALA A 44 11.03 8.58 6.67
C ALA A 44 10.09 8.80 7.88
N GLY A 45 9.76 7.73 8.60
CA GLY A 45 8.94 7.79 9.81
C GLY A 45 9.58 8.65 10.91
N LEU A 46 10.86 8.41 11.21
CA LEU A 46 11.59 9.17 12.23
C LEU A 46 11.76 10.64 11.85
N LEU A 47 12.04 10.94 10.58
CA LEU A 47 12.15 12.31 10.09
C LEU A 47 10.80 13.04 10.21
N LEU A 48 9.70 12.40 9.80
CA LEU A 48 8.36 12.97 9.96
C LEU A 48 7.98 13.12 11.43
N LEU A 49 8.40 12.20 12.31
CA LEU A 49 8.17 12.31 13.74
C LEU A 49 8.93 13.48 14.35
N ALA A 50 10.19 13.71 13.92
CA ALA A 50 10.99 14.85 14.33
C ALA A 50 10.41 16.19 13.85
N VAL A 51 9.82 16.23 12.66
CA VAL A 51 9.16 17.42 12.10
C VAL A 51 7.83 17.71 12.80
N THR A 52 6.97 16.68 12.94
CA THR A 52 5.64 16.84 13.53
C THR A 52 5.66 16.97 15.05
N ARG A 53 6.72 16.46 15.70
CA ARG A 53 6.94 16.44 17.16
C ARG A 53 5.73 15.94 17.96
N CYS A 54 4.94 15.06 17.35
CA CYS A 54 3.71 14.56 17.91
C CYS A 54 3.90 13.07 18.18
N LEU A 55 3.99 12.66 19.46
CA LEU A 55 4.14 11.26 19.83
C LEU A 55 2.77 10.60 20.02
N PRO A 56 2.64 9.30 19.68
CA PRO A 56 1.39 8.60 19.87
C PRO A 56 1.09 8.36 21.34
N PRO A 57 -0.16 8.57 21.79
CA PRO A 57 -0.56 8.22 23.15
C PRO A 57 -0.54 6.70 23.34
N ARG A 58 -0.29 6.25 24.58
CA ARG A 58 -0.17 4.83 24.93
C ARG A 58 -1.34 3.97 24.44
N ALA A 59 -2.57 4.49 24.54
CA ALA A 59 -3.79 3.81 24.09
C ALA A 59 -3.82 3.53 22.57
N TRP A 60 -3.04 4.27 21.78
CA TRP A 60 -2.96 4.13 20.34
C TRP A 60 -1.82 3.26 19.85
N LEU A 61 -0.84 2.89 20.71
CA LEU A 61 0.32 2.12 20.30
C LEU A 61 -0.06 0.82 19.60
N GLY A 62 -0.95 0.01 20.18
CA GLY A 62 -1.40 -1.23 19.56
C GLY A 62 -2.03 -1.03 18.18
N ARG A 63 -2.85 0.02 18.02
CA ARG A 63 -3.46 0.38 16.73
C ARG A 63 -2.40 0.80 15.72
N ILE A 64 -1.42 1.60 16.15
CA ILE A 64 -0.36 2.11 15.27
C ILE A 64 0.56 0.98 14.82
N PHE A 65 0.93 0.05 15.68
CA PHE A 65 1.71 -1.13 15.29
C PHE A 65 0.93 -2.01 14.32
N LEU A 66 -0.35 -2.23 14.56
CA LEU A 66 -1.18 -3.02 13.65
C LEU A 66 -1.36 -2.33 12.28
N LEU A 67 -1.57 -1.01 12.27
CA LEU A 67 -1.66 -0.22 11.03
C LEU A 67 -0.31 -0.08 10.32
N GLY A 68 0.79 0.07 11.07
CA GLY A 68 2.16 0.07 10.56
C GLY A 68 2.51 -1.26 9.93
N GLY A 69 2.09 -2.36 10.55
CA GLY A 69 2.18 -3.70 9.99
C GLY A 69 1.43 -3.81 8.66
N PHE A 70 0.14 -3.46 8.64
CA PHE A 70 -0.69 -3.64 7.44
C PHE A 70 -0.39 -2.68 6.28
N ASN A 71 -0.16 -1.39 6.55
CA ASN A 71 0.07 -0.39 5.50
C ASN A 71 1.53 -0.31 5.06
N PHE A 72 2.48 -0.77 5.87
CA PHE A 72 3.90 -0.61 5.59
C PHE A 72 4.66 -1.94 5.68
N ALA A 73 4.84 -2.54 6.85
CA ALA A 73 5.75 -3.68 7.02
C ALA A 73 5.36 -4.89 6.15
N LEU A 74 4.20 -5.50 6.43
CA LEU A 74 3.72 -6.67 5.70
C LEU A 74 3.45 -6.34 4.24
N PHE A 75 2.82 -5.18 3.98
CA PHE A 75 2.54 -4.74 2.62
C PHE A 75 3.81 -4.60 1.78
N TRP A 76 4.85 -3.89 2.26
CA TRP A 76 6.07 -3.68 1.49
C TRP A 76 6.89 -4.95 1.33
N VAL A 77 6.98 -5.81 2.35
CA VAL A 77 7.65 -7.10 2.19
C VAL A 77 6.99 -7.91 1.07
N LEU A 78 5.66 -8.02 1.08
CA LEU A 78 4.91 -8.74 0.06
C LEU A 78 5.00 -8.05 -1.32
N LEU A 79 4.97 -6.72 -1.35
CA LEU A 79 5.16 -5.93 -2.57
C LEU A 79 6.53 -6.20 -3.20
N PHE A 80 7.61 -6.20 -2.42
CA PHE A 80 8.95 -6.46 -2.93
C PHE A 80 9.12 -7.92 -3.36
N VAL A 81 8.57 -8.88 -2.60
CA VAL A 81 8.55 -10.29 -3.03
C VAL A 81 7.82 -10.43 -4.37
N ALA A 82 6.67 -9.78 -4.55
CA ALA A 82 5.95 -9.78 -5.82
C ALA A 82 6.75 -9.09 -6.94
N ALA A 83 7.37 -7.94 -6.67
CA ALA A 83 8.16 -7.20 -7.65
C ALA A 83 9.42 -7.95 -8.10
N TYR A 84 10.04 -8.76 -7.24
CA TYR A 84 11.18 -9.60 -7.62
C TYR A 84 10.79 -10.85 -8.42
N ARG A 85 9.56 -11.32 -8.29
CA ARG A 85 9.09 -12.59 -8.84
C ARG A 85 8.20 -12.46 -10.06
N LEU A 86 7.56 -11.30 -10.22
CA LEU A 86 6.61 -11.04 -11.29
C LEU A 86 7.09 -9.85 -12.13
N PRO A 87 6.75 -9.81 -13.43
CA PRO A 87 6.88 -8.61 -14.23
C PRO A 87 6.18 -7.43 -13.53
N GLY A 88 6.80 -6.24 -13.51
CA GLY A 88 6.26 -5.09 -12.79
C GLY A 88 4.81 -4.72 -13.16
N GLY A 89 4.44 -4.90 -14.44
CA GLY A 89 3.06 -4.73 -14.90
C GLY A 89 2.08 -5.70 -14.23
N VAL A 90 2.45 -6.98 -14.08
CA VAL A 90 1.67 -8.02 -13.40
C VAL A 90 1.52 -7.70 -11.90
N ALA A 91 2.63 -7.34 -11.24
CA ALA A 91 2.62 -6.97 -9.82
C ALA A 91 1.73 -5.74 -9.54
N ALA A 92 1.87 -4.68 -10.34
CA ALA A 92 1.05 -3.47 -10.22
C ALA A 92 -0.44 -3.77 -10.43
N THR A 93 -0.73 -4.66 -11.37
CA THR A 93 -2.07 -5.11 -11.68
C THR A 93 -2.69 -5.85 -10.49
N LEU A 94 -1.99 -6.82 -9.87
CA LEU A 94 -2.46 -7.48 -8.66
C LEU A 94 -2.70 -6.48 -7.51
N GLY A 95 -1.83 -5.47 -7.37
CA GLY A 95 -2.00 -4.38 -6.42
C GLY A 95 -3.30 -3.59 -6.62
N SER A 96 -3.77 -3.42 -7.87
CA SER A 96 -5.03 -2.71 -8.15
C SER A 96 -6.28 -3.39 -7.56
N LEU A 97 -6.23 -4.71 -7.32
CA LEU A 97 -7.30 -5.45 -6.65
C LEU A 97 -7.52 -4.98 -5.20
N GLN A 98 -6.55 -4.29 -4.61
CA GLN A 98 -6.70 -3.63 -3.31
C GLN A 98 -7.96 -2.76 -3.25
N ALA A 99 -8.25 -1.98 -4.29
CA ALA A 99 -9.41 -1.08 -4.30
C ALA A 99 -10.74 -1.84 -4.13
N MET A 100 -10.82 -3.03 -4.71
CA MET A 100 -11.98 -3.91 -4.56
C MET A 100 -12.06 -4.50 -3.16
N MET A 101 -10.92 -4.96 -2.63
CA MET A 101 -10.84 -5.48 -1.27
C MET A 101 -11.25 -4.42 -0.25
N VAL A 102 -10.86 -3.15 -0.46
CA VAL A 102 -11.30 -2.01 0.36
C VAL A 102 -12.81 -1.86 0.35
N ILE A 103 -13.49 -1.99 -0.80
CA ILE A 103 -14.96 -1.88 -0.88
C ILE A 103 -15.62 -2.96 -0.01
N VAL A 104 -15.18 -4.22 -0.15
CA VAL A 104 -15.73 -5.36 0.59
C VAL A 104 -15.46 -5.23 2.09
N MET A 105 -14.21 -4.93 2.46
CA MET A 105 -13.80 -4.76 3.86
C MET A 105 -14.46 -3.55 4.51
N ALA A 106 -14.63 -2.44 3.79
CA ALA A 106 -15.34 -1.26 4.28
C ALA A 106 -16.82 -1.58 4.55
N ARG A 107 -17.48 -2.32 3.67
CA ARG A 107 -18.85 -2.80 3.93
C ARG A 107 -18.94 -3.61 5.21
N GLY A 108 -18.00 -4.54 5.43
CA GLY A 108 -17.99 -5.40 6.62
C GLY A 108 -17.64 -4.68 7.92
N TRP A 109 -16.59 -3.84 7.92
CA TRP A 109 -16.06 -3.24 9.14
C TRP A 109 -16.58 -1.85 9.48
N LEU A 110 -17.05 -1.10 8.48
CA LEU A 110 -17.59 0.26 8.62
C LEU A 110 -19.09 0.32 8.33
N GLY A 111 -19.71 -0.74 7.81
CA GLY A 111 -21.13 -0.76 7.45
C GLY A 111 -21.46 0.09 6.21
N THR A 112 -20.47 0.65 5.51
CA THR A 112 -20.70 1.56 4.37
C THR A 112 -21.49 0.87 3.25
N PRO A 113 -22.55 1.49 2.71
CA PRO A 113 -23.34 0.90 1.64
C PRO A 113 -22.51 0.78 0.35
N VAL A 114 -22.52 -0.40 -0.26
CA VAL A 114 -21.85 -0.65 -1.55
C VAL A 114 -22.75 -0.13 -2.65
N ARG A 115 -22.28 0.87 -3.40
CA ARG A 115 -22.99 1.41 -4.56
C ARG A 115 -22.77 0.50 -5.77
N ALA A 116 -23.81 0.28 -6.57
CA ALA A 116 -23.73 -0.54 -7.79
C ALA A 116 -22.62 -0.08 -8.75
N GLY A 117 -22.41 1.24 -8.88
CA GLY A 117 -21.32 1.79 -9.69
C GLY A 117 -19.91 1.43 -9.20
N ALA A 118 -19.72 1.29 -7.87
CA ALA A 118 -18.44 0.84 -7.31
C ALA A 118 -18.18 -0.64 -7.62
N LEU A 119 -19.24 -1.46 -7.62
CA LEU A 119 -19.16 -2.87 -8.00
C LEU A 119 -18.86 -3.04 -9.50
N ALA A 120 -19.48 -2.23 -10.35
CA ALA A 120 -19.21 -2.21 -11.79
C ALA A 120 -17.75 -1.78 -12.07
N ALA A 121 -17.29 -0.69 -11.44
CA ALA A 121 -15.89 -0.25 -11.57
C ALA A 121 -14.89 -1.30 -11.09
N ALA A 122 -15.20 -1.97 -9.96
CA ALA A 122 -14.42 -3.09 -9.44
C ALA A 122 -14.36 -4.24 -10.46
N ALA A 123 -15.49 -4.65 -11.03
CA ALA A 123 -15.54 -5.72 -12.04
C ALA A 123 -14.73 -5.38 -13.30
N THR A 124 -14.87 -4.15 -13.82
CA THR A 124 -14.06 -3.69 -14.95
C THR A 124 -12.56 -3.66 -14.61
N GLY A 125 -12.21 -3.31 -13.37
CA GLY A 125 -10.85 -3.41 -12.85
C GLY A 125 -10.30 -4.83 -12.91
N VAL A 126 -11.05 -5.83 -12.42
CA VAL A 126 -10.67 -7.27 -12.51
C VAL A 126 -10.47 -7.68 -13.95
N LEU A 127 -11.35 -7.27 -14.86
CA LEU A 127 -11.24 -7.63 -16.27
C LEU A 127 -9.97 -7.04 -16.88
N GLY A 128 -9.68 -5.76 -16.63
CA GLY A 128 -8.42 -5.13 -17.04
C GLY A 128 -7.20 -5.87 -16.47
N VAL A 129 -7.29 -6.29 -15.21
CA VAL A 129 -6.26 -7.11 -14.57
C VAL A 129 -6.07 -8.45 -15.26
N ALA A 130 -7.16 -9.19 -15.47
CA ALA A 130 -7.14 -10.48 -16.11
C ALA A 130 -6.51 -10.41 -17.51
N LEU A 131 -6.81 -9.36 -18.28
CA LEU A 131 -6.23 -9.13 -19.61
C LEU A 131 -4.71 -8.91 -19.57
N LEU A 132 -4.20 -8.21 -18.56
CA LEU A 132 -2.75 -7.99 -18.38
C LEU A 132 -2.01 -9.25 -17.90
N LEU A 133 -2.73 -10.21 -17.29
CA LEU A 133 -2.18 -11.46 -16.75
C LEU A 133 -2.14 -12.62 -17.76
N ILE A 134 -2.63 -12.45 -19.00
CA ILE A 134 -2.65 -13.51 -20.04
C ILE A 134 -1.23 -13.90 -20.53
N GLY A 135 -0.18 -13.22 -20.07
CA GLY A 135 1.21 -13.54 -20.42
C GLY A 135 1.72 -14.87 -19.81
N PRO A 136 2.51 -15.68 -20.56
CA PRO A 136 2.99 -17.01 -20.14
C PRO A 136 3.92 -17.02 -18.91
N GLU A 137 4.53 -15.88 -18.58
CA GLU A 137 5.44 -15.72 -17.44
C GLU A 137 4.70 -15.66 -16.09
N ALA A 138 3.54 -15.00 -16.02
CA ALA A 138 2.82 -14.77 -14.76
C ALA A 138 2.20 -16.05 -14.16
N ALA A 139 1.84 -17.01 -15.01
CA ALA A 139 1.25 -18.28 -14.59
C ALA A 139 2.25 -19.21 -13.87
N ARG A 140 3.56 -18.93 -13.94
CA ARG A 140 4.61 -19.84 -13.44
C ARG A 140 5.15 -19.52 -12.05
N ASP A 141 4.86 -18.35 -11.48
CA ASP A 141 5.29 -18.00 -10.11
C ASP A 141 4.09 -17.79 -9.15
N PRO A 142 3.56 -18.88 -8.55
CA PRO A 142 2.44 -18.79 -7.61
C PRO A 142 2.81 -18.05 -6.31
N ILE A 143 4.09 -17.99 -5.96
CA ILE A 143 4.56 -17.28 -4.75
C ILE A 143 4.47 -15.78 -4.98
N GLY A 144 4.89 -15.30 -6.15
CA GLY A 144 4.75 -13.91 -6.55
C GLY A 144 3.30 -13.46 -6.58
N VAL A 145 2.39 -14.29 -7.13
CA VAL A 145 0.95 -13.99 -7.17
C VAL A 145 0.35 -13.94 -5.76
N ALA A 146 0.66 -14.92 -4.92
CA ALA A 146 0.21 -14.95 -3.53
C ALA A 146 0.72 -13.74 -2.75
N ALA A 147 1.98 -13.32 -2.98
CA ALA A 147 2.54 -12.12 -2.38
C ALA A 147 1.82 -10.85 -2.86
N GLY A 148 1.57 -10.70 -4.16
CA GLY A 148 0.85 -9.56 -4.72
C GLY A 148 -0.57 -9.42 -4.14
N LEU A 149 -1.31 -10.53 -4.08
CA LEU A 149 -2.65 -10.57 -3.50
C LEU A 149 -2.63 -10.33 -1.98
N GLY A 150 -1.70 -10.95 -1.26
CA GLY A 150 -1.52 -10.76 0.17
C GLY A 150 -1.15 -9.31 0.52
N GLY A 151 -0.29 -8.68 -0.28
CA GLY A 151 0.07 -7.27 -0.14
C GLY A 151 -1.14 -6.37 -0.35
N ALA A 152 -1.91 -6.60 -1.43
CA ALA A 152 -3.15 -5.87 -1.68
C ALA A 152 -4.16 -6.02 -0.53
N ALA A 153 -4.34 -7.23 0.01
CA ALA A 153 -5.23 -7.48 1.14
C ALA A 153 -4.75 -6.81 2.43
N SER A 154 -3.44 -6.85 2.70
CA SER A 154 -2.80 -6.17 3.83
C SER A 154 -3.06 -4.67 3.79
N MET A 155 -2.74 -4.02 2.67
CA MET A 155 -2.94 -2.57 2.54
C MET A 155 -4.41 -2.18 2.53
N ALA A 156 -5.29 -3.01 1.96
CA ALA A 156 -6.74 -2.81 2.03
C ALA A 156 -7.25 -2.80 3.48
N ALA A 157 -6.84 -3.79 4.28
CA ALA A 157 -7.19 -3.88 5.69
C ALA A 157 -6.67 -2.66 6.47
N GLY A 158 -5.39 -2.30 6.26
CA GLY A 158 -4.78 -1.11 6.86
C GLY A 158 -5.51 0.19 6.51
N THR A 159 -5.93 0.35 5.25
CA THR A 159 -6.68 1.52 4.78
C THR A 159 -8.06 1.62 5.45
N VAL A 160 -8.80 0.52 5.52
CA VAL A 160 -10.14 0.49 6.13
C VAL A 160 -10.06 0.72 7.66
N LEU A 161 -9.07 0.12 8.33
CA LEU A 161 -8.88 0.31 9.77
C LEU A 161 -8.41 1.73 10.11
N SER A 162 -7.55 2.33 9.30
CA SER A 162 -7.17 3.75 9.42
C SER A 162 -8.41 4.65 9.36
N ARG A 163 -9.34 4.35 8.44
CA ARG A 163 -10.63 5.06 8.34
C ARG A 163 -11.55 4.78 9.53
N LYS A 164 -11.53 3.57 10.09
CA LYS A 164 -12.36 3.17 11.23
C LYS A 164 -11.95 3.85 12.53
N TRP A 165 -10.65 3.92 12.80
CA TRP A 165 -10.16 4.37 14.09
C TRP A 165 -9.96 5.88 14.18
N GLN A 166 -9.85 6.59 13.06
CA GLN A 166 -9.78 8.06 12.96
C GLN A 166 -8.96 8.72 14.07
N PRO A 167 -7.63 8.74 13.93
CA PRO A 167 -6.77 9.32 14.97
C PRO A 167 -7.01 10.83 15.11
N PRO A 168 -6.99 11.37 16.33
CA PRO A 168 -7.23 12.79 16.58
C PRO A 168 -5.99 13.66 16.29
N VAL A 169 -5.30 13.40 15.18
CA VAL A 169 -4.10 14.13 14.74
C VAL A 169 -4.12 14.38 13.24
N SER A 170 -3.22 15.24 12.75
CA SER A 170 -3.09 15.49 11.32
C SER A 170 -2.73 14.20 10.54
N PRO A 171 -3.10 14.10 9.26
CA PRO A 171 -2.68 12.98 8.42
C PRO A 171 -1.16 12.79 8.36
N LEU A 172 -0.40 13.89 8.45
CA LEU A 172 1.06 13.87 8.45
C LEU A 172 1.61 13.22 9.72
N SER A 173 1.12 13.62 10.90
CA SER A 173 1.49 13.01 12.19
C SER A 173 1.09 11.54 12.23
N PHE A 174 -0.09 11.20 11.72
CA PHE A 174 -0.55 9.81 11.67
C PHE A 174 0.29 8.94 10.73
N THR A 175 0.77 9.51 9.62
CA THR A 175 1.69 8.83 8.70
C THR A 175 3.04 8.60 9.37
N ALA A 176 3.55 9.60 10.11
CA ALA A 176 4.79 9.47 10.89
C ALA A 176 4.72 8.31 11.88
N TRP A 177 3.60 8.17 12.59
CA TRP A 177 3.37 7.08 13.55
C TRP A 177 3.41 5.71 12.88
N GLN A 178 2.67 5.55 11.79
CA GLN A 178 2.56 4.26 11.10
C GLN A 178 3.86 3.86 10.39
N LEU A 179 4.58 4.81 9.77
CA LEU A 179 5.89 4.55 9.16
C LEU A 179 6.92 4.15 10.20
N THR A 180 6.96 4.85 11.34
CA THR A 180 7.88 4.54 12.43
C THR A 180 7.59 3.15 12.99
N ALA A 181 6.33 2.84 13.31
CA ALA A 181 5.97 1.53 13.82
C ALA A 181 6.16 0.42 12.79
N GLY A 182 5.80 0.66 11.53
CA GLY A 182 6.04 -0.28 10.43
C GLY A 182 7.52 -0.55 10.16
N GLY A 183 8.39 0.45 10.37
CA GLY A 183 9.83 0.27 10.24
C GLY A 183 10.51 -0.40 11.44
N LEU A 184 9.82 -0.48 12.59
CA LEU A 184 10.31 -1.18 13.79
C LEU A 184 9.90 -2.66 13.83
N ILE A 185 8.89 -3.05 13.06
CA ILE A 185 8.41 -4.44 12.89
C ILE A 185 9.33 -5.16 11.89
#